data_AF-F2K3C7-F1
#
_entry.id   AF-F2K3C7-F1
#
_cell.length_a   1.000
_cell.length_b   1.000
_cell.length_c   1.000
_cell.angle_alpha   90.00
_cell.angle_beta   90.00
_cell.angle_gamma   90.00
#
_symmetry.space_group_name_H-M   'P 1'
#
loop_
_entity.id
_entity.type
_entity.pdbx_description
1 polymer ?
#
loop_
_entity_poly.entity_id
_entity_poly.type
_entity_poly.pdbx_seq_one_letter_code
_entity_poly.pdbx_strand_id
1 'polypeptide(L)'
;MKLSKKINFSLITTLVLFIGCTSQYAFTFDEEEAKLNEKPLYRAAIIDRFFPPSEPFLNAKDKESHTWMYGLVDVDRDRVKEPYYHGDIVQIIAASPQIAFTRYPIEGKQKPMKEILTNLRVILARMPTLPVDSLVLSWESSTLISAFPTPFEKRYSERYIQVLKAWGKNDEIWSDTYQVIRALEALTEQGVKVFTIAGNSGARTVNTLSFAKGVTTVGAKEPELSYFITNNVFVDVYEQAAYEIKRIDNQIGQTVGYDINNDGCEDIPLALISRTKQTTLPAKVWPPIKGSSFAAPLAMKKALLNLQDNQEIVCPTL
;
A
#
# COMPACT_ATOMS: atom_id res chain seq x y z
N MET A 1 44.56 7.14 -56.96
CA MET A 1 45.15 5.78 -57.06
C MET A 1 44.02 4.77 -57.19
N LYS A 2 43.91 4.16 -58.38
CA LYS A 2 43.06 3.00 -58.69
C LYS A 2 43.80 1.71 -58.31
N LEU A 3 43.09 0.70 -57.82
CA LEU A 3 43.34 -0.76 -57.92
C LEU A 3 42.25 -1.41 -57.04
N SER A 4 41.11 -1.94 -57.52
CA SER A 4 40.86 -3.00 -58.50
C SER A 4 41.67 -4.27 -58.26
N LYS A 5 41.02 -5.33 -57.75
CA LYS A 5 41.17 -6.69 -58.27
C LYS A 5 39.98 -7.58 -57.89
N LYS A 6 39.24 -7.96 -58.93
CA LYS A 6 38.38 -9.16 -59.04
C LYS A 6 39.27 -10.42 -59.13
N ILE A 7 38.68 -11.58 -58.81
CA ILE A 7 38.68 -12.90 -59.50
C ILE A 7 38.05 -13.90 -58.48
N ASN A 8 36.85 -14.45 -58.63
CA ASN A 8 36.24 -15.42 -59.58
C ASN A 8 36.63 -16.91 -59.41
N PHE A 9 35.59 -17.68 -59.06
CA PHE A 9 35.15 -18.99 -59.59
C PHE A 9 35.72 -20.35 -59.13
N SER A 10 34.76 -21.18 -58.71
CA SER A 10 34.49 -22.59 -59.11
C SER A 10 34.59 -23.61 -57.97
N LEU A 11 33.47 -24.10 -57.42
CA LEU A 11 32.62 -25.24 -57.86
C LEU A 11 33.35 -26.59 -57.84
N ILE A 12 32.85 -27.53 -57.01
CA ILE A 12 32.75 -29.02 -57.12
C ILE A 12 32.27 -29.49 -55.71
N THR A 13 30.99 -29.70 -55.46
CA THR A 13 30.21 -30.94 -55.65
C THR A 13 30.82 -32.18 -54.97
N THR A 14 30.33 -32.57 -53.79
CA THR A 14 30.17 -33.99 -53.42
C THR A 14 28.99 -34.15 -52.49
N LEU A 15 28.02 -34.91 -53.01
CA LEU A 15 26.81 -35.43 -52.41
C LEU A 15 27.18 -36.56 -51.43
N VAL A 16 26.74 -36.48 -50.18
CA VAL A 16 26.62 -37.66 -49.30
C VAL A 16 25.21 -37.66 -48.73
N LEU A 17 24.42 -38.62 -49.21
CA LEU A 17 23.17 -39.05 -48.61
C LEU A 17 23.45 -39.57 -47.19
N PHE A 18 22.80 -38.97 -46.20
CA PHE A 18 22.49 -39.67 -44.94
C PHE A 18 20.98 -39.70 -44.77
N ILE A 19 20.41 -40.83 -45.15
CA ILE A 19 19.05 -41.24 -44.79
C ILE A 19 19.13 -41.66 -43.32
N GLY A 20 18.71 -40.76 -42.42
CA GLY A 20 18.60 -41.00 -40.99
C GLY A 20 17.20 -40.64 -40.54
N CYS A 21 16.43 -41.65 -40.20
CA CYS A 21 15.06 -41.60 -39.71
C CYS A 21 14.96 -40.76 -38.42
N THR A 22 14.64 -39.46 -38.52
CA THR A 22 14.32 -38.63 -37.35
C THR A 22 12.81 -38.64 -37.12
N SER A 23 12.43 -39.30 -36.02
CA SER A 23 11.09 -39.42 -35.49
C SER A 23 10.34 -38.09 -35.49
N GLN A 24 9.15 -38.08 -36.08
CA GLN A 24 8.11 -37.09 -35.79
C GLN A 24 7.60 -37.32 -34.36
N TYR A 25 8.35 -36.84 -33.36
CA TYR A 25 7.77 -36.50 -32.07
C TYR A 25 7.65 -34.98 -32.05
N ALA A 26 6.50 -34.49 -32.55
CA ALA A 26 6.06 -33.14 -32.28
C ALA A 26 5.85 -33.04 -30.77
N PHE A 27 6.84 -32.45 -30.10
CA PHE A 27 6.81 -32.13 -28.68
C PHE A 27 5.81 -30.98 -28.51
N THR A 28 4.52 -31.30 -28.36
CA THR A 28 3.52 -30.38 -27.83
C THR A 28 3.69 -30.34 -26.31
N PHE A 29 4.77 -29.70 -25.84
CA PHE A 29 4.94 -29.34 -24.44
C PHE A 29 4.68 -27.84 -24.31
N ASP A 30 3.80 -27.52 -23.35
CA ASP A 30 3.85 -26.32 -22.51
C ASP A 30 3.29 -24.97 -22.99
N GLU A 31 2.37 -24.92 -23.96
CA GLU A 31 1.54 -23.69 -24.09
C GLU A 31 0.34 -23.68 -23.10
N GLU A 32 -0.17 -24.84 -22.69
CA GLU A 32 -1.24 -24.93 -21.67
C GLU A 32 -0.70 -24.82 -20.23
N GLU A 33 0.47 -25.40 -19.92
CA GLU A 33 1.08 -25.23 -18.57
C GLU A 33 1.57 -23.80 -18.32
N ALA A 34 2.00 -23.07 -19.36
CA ALA A 34 2.39 -21.67 -19.23
C ALA A 34 1.20 -20.75 -18.88
N LYS A 35 -0.02 -21.06 -19.33
CA LYS A 35 -1.24 -20.28 -19.00
C LYS A 35 -1.79 -20.57 -17.60
N LEU A 36 -1.40 -21.67 -16.97
CA LEU A 36 -1.88 -22.09 -15.64
C LEU A 36 -1.08 -21.48 -14.47
N ASN A 37 0.03 -20.79 -14.75
CA ASN A 37 0.92 -20.22 -13.73
C ASN A 37 1.01 -18.68 -13.71
N GLU A 38 0.24 -17.96 -14.53
CA GLU A 38 0.13 -16.51 -14.39
C GLU A 38 -0.71 -16.17 -13.15
N LYS A 39 -0.01 -15.86 -12.05
CA LYS A 39 -0.64 -15.37 -10.83
C LYS A 39 -1.41 -14.06 -11.14
N PRO A 40 -2.64 -13.90 -10.62
CA PRO A 40 -3.45 -12.71 -10.90
C PRO A 40 -2.74 -11.45 -10.40
N LEU A 41 -2.68 -10.42 -11.26
CA LEU A 41 -2.24 -9.08 -10.89
C LEU A 41 -3.44 -8.28 -10.37
N TYR A 42 -3.39 -7.90 -9.09
CA TYR A 42 -4.40 -7.07 -8.44
C TYR A 42 -4.09 -5.58 -8.59
N ARG A 43 -5.13 -4.74 -8.68
CA ARG A 43 -5.04 -3.28 -8.74
C ARG A 43 -5.57 -2.67 -7.46
N ALA A 44 -4.70 -2.06 -6.68
CA ALA A 44 -5.06 -1.42 -5.41
C ALA A 44 -4.99 0.11 -5.50
N ALA A 45 -6.02 0.79 -5.02
CA ALA A 45 -6.00 2.22 -4.78
C ALA A 45 -5.53 2.52 -3.35
N ILE A 46 -4.73 3.56 -3.17
CA ILE A 46 -4.38 4.09 -1.84
C ILE A 46 -4.68 5.59 -1.82
N ILE A 47 -5.52 6.02 -0.87
CA ILE A 47 -5.78 7.44 -0.60
C ILE A 47 -5.02 7.83 0.67
N ASP A 48 -3.95 8.60 0.53
CA ASP A 48 -3.08 9.01 1.65
C ASP A 48 -2.14 10.16 1.24
N ARG A 49 -1.20 10.56 2.11
CA ARG A 49 -0.13 11.52 1.80
C ARG A 49 1.13 10.78 1.34
N PHE A 50 1.71 11.23 0.23
CA PHE A 50 2.91 10.61 -0.37
C PHE A 50 4.03 11.62 -0.55
N PHE A 51 5.27 11.13 -0.50
CA PHE A 51 6.45 11.89 -0.90
C PHE A 51 6.88 11.50 -2.34
N PRO A 52 7.36 12.47 -3.15
CA PRO A 52 7.19 13.90 -2.96
C PRO A 52 5.71 14.30 -3.09
N PRO A 53 5.29 15.45 -2.54
CA PRO A 53 3.98 16.01 -2.81
C PRO A 53 3.80 16.33 -4.30
N SER A 54 2.57 16.52 -4.78
CA SER A 54 2.33 16.82 -6.19
C SER A 54 2.84 18.20 -6.60
N GLU A 55 2.91 19.14 -5.65
CA GLU A 55 3.56 20.44 -5.87
C GLU A 55 5.06 20.35 -5.59
N PRO A 56 5.92 20.89 -6.47
CA PRO A 56 7.36 20.85 -6.26
C PRO A 56 7.74 21.74 -5.07
N PHE A 57 8.73 21.29 -4.30
CA PHE A 57 9.32 22.11 -3.24
C PHE A 57 9.95 23.37 -3.82
N LEU A 58 9.72 24.51 -3.17
CA LEU A 58 10.28 25.79 -3.61
C LEU A 58 11.79 25.86 -3.41
N ASN A 59 12.31 25.16 -2.40
CA ASN A 59 13.73 25.07 -2.06
C ASN A 59 13.99 23.94 -1.05
N ALA A 60 15.27 23.74 -0.68
CA ALA A 60 15.66 22.69 0.27
C ALA A 60 15.07 22.89 1.68
N LYS A 61 14.89 24.13 2.13
CA LYS A 61 14.31 24.43 3.46
C LYS A 61 12.81 24.10 3.50
N ASP A 62 12.11 24.36 2.40
CA ASP A 62 10.71 23.96 2.23
C ASP A 62 10.57 22.43 2.28
N LYS A 63 11.43 21.71 1.54
CA LYS A 63 11.51 20.24 1.61
C LYS A 63 11.77 19.74 3.04
N GLU A 64 12.74 20.32 3.75
CA GLU A 64 13.07 19.95 5.14
C GLU A 64 11.91 20.20 6.11
N SER A 65 11.23 21.35 5.97
CA SER A 65 10.02 21.65 6.75
C SER A 65 8.92 20.63 6.49
N HIS A 66 8.72 20.26 5.22
CA HIS A 66 7.74 19.25 4.82
C HIS A 66 8.07 17.85 5.36
N THR A 67 9.32 17.40 5.26
CA THR A 67 9.73 16.10 5.82
C THR A 67 9.64 16.12 7.34
N TRP A 68 9.93 17.23 8.02
CA TRP A 68 9.73 17.33 9.46
C TRP A 68 8.25 17.19 9.87
N MET A 69 7.33 17.83 9.13
CA MET A 69 5.89 17.76 9.39
C MET A 69 5.29 16.38 9.09
N TYR A 70 5.65 15.77 7.96
CA TYR A 70 4.93 14.61 7.41
C TYR A 70 5.75 13.32 7.38
N GLY A 71 7.07 13.41 7.51
CA GLY A 71 7.94 12.25 7.59
C GLY A 71 7.64 11.42 8.84
N LEU A 72 7.79 10.11 8.72
CA LEU A 72 7.54 9.17 9.81
C LEU A 72 8.80 8.55 10.41
N VAL A 73 9.89 8.53 9.65
CA VAL A 73 11.09 7.76 9.98
C VAL A 73 12.30 8.68 10.05
N ASP A 74 13.15 8.46 11.05
CA ASP A 74 14.50 9.03 11.19
C ASP A 74 15.41 7.84 11.48
N VAL A 75 16.02 7.30 10.43
CA VAL A 75 16.71 6.00 10.49
C VAL A 75 18.05 6.13 11.22
N ASP A 76 18.79 7.19 10.90
CA ASP A 76 20.16 7.42 11.39
C ASP A 76 20.23 8.32 12.64
N ARG A 77 19.07 8.74 13.14
CA ARG A 77 18.87 9.55 14.36
C ARG A 77 19.53 10.92 14.28
N ASP A 78 19.66 11.46 13.08
CA ASP A 78 20.26 12.77 12.85
C ASP A 78 19.25 13.94 12.99
N ARG A 79 17.99 13.62 13.30
CA ARG A 79 16.83 14.52 13.42
C ARG A 79 16.28 15.04 12.09
N VAL A 80 16.78 14.51 10.97
CA VAL A 80 16.23 14.73 9.64
C VAL A 80 15.39 13.52 9.28
N LYS A 81 14.08 13.73 9.11
CA LYS A 81 13.21 12.64 8.72
C LYS A 81 13.44 12.25 7.26
N GLU A 82 13.41 10.95 7.00
CA GLU A 82 13.54 10.38 5.68
C GLU A 82 12.37 10.79 4.78
N PRO A 83 12.56 10.79 3.44
CA PRO A 83 11.55 11.23 2.47
C PRO A 83 10.43 10.20 2.26
N TYR A 84 9.85 9.70 3.34
CA TYR A 84 8.72 8.76 3.35
C TYR A 84 7.59 9.34 4.19
N TYR A 85 6.45 9.62 3.53
CA TYR A 85 5.24 10.01 4.23
C TYR A 85 4.41 8.78 4.60
N HIS A 86 3.31 9.03 5.30
CA HIS A 86 2.42 7.99 5.78
C HIS A 86 1.93 7.03 4.68
N GLY A 87 1.52 7.54 3.53
CA GLY A 87 1.09 6.74 2.39
C GLY A 87 2.18 5.88 1.77
N ASP A 88 3.43 6.33 1.79
CA ASP A 88 4.56 5.52 1.28
C ASP A 88 4.77 4.29 2.16
N ILE A 89 4.71 4.45 3.48
CA ILE A 89 4.81 3.34 4.44
C ILE A 89 3.60 2.39 4.32
N VAL A 90 2.39 2.93 4.16
CA VAL A 90 1.18 2.12 3.89
C VAL A 90 1.36 1.29 2.63
N GLN A 91 1.90 1.86 1.55
CA GLN A 91 2.17 1.13 0.31
C GLN A 91 3.24 0.06 0.49
N ILE A 92 4.34 0.36 1.20
CA ILE A 92 5.42 -0.59 1.49
C ILE A 92 4.89 -1.83 2.22
N ILE A 93 4.05 -1.65 3.24
CA ILE A 93 3.44 -2.77 3.98
C ILE A 93 2.51 -3.60 3.07
N ALA A 94 1.77 -2.93 2.20
CA ALA A 94 0.90 -3.59 1.23
C ALA A 94 1.65 -4.26 0.05
N ALA A 95 2.94 -3.96 -0.14
CA ALA A 95 3.65 -4.27 -1.37
C ALA A 95 3.74 -5.78 -1.65
N SER A 96 3.55 -6.14 -2.91
CA SER A 96 3.74 -7.49 -3.44
C SER A 96 3.92 -7.41 -4.96
N PRO A 97 4.70 -8.32 -5.59
CA PRO A 97 4.79 -8.41 -7.04
C PRO A 97 3.44 -8.62 -7.75
N GLN A 98 2.44 -9.11 -7.02
CA GLN A 98 1.07 -9.34 -7.52
C GLN A 98 0.13 -8.15 -7.31
N ILE A 99 0.59 -7.01 -6.79
CA ILE A 99 -0.25 -5.85 -6.51
C ILE A 99 0.33 -4.61 -7.18
N ALA A 100 -0.41 -4.06 -8.14
CA ALA A 100 -0.14 -2.77 -8.76
C ALA A 100 -0.91 -1.65 -8.04
N PHE A 101 -0.22 -0.57 -7.68
CA PHE A 101 -0.81 0.52 -6.91
C PHE A 101 -1.14 1.75 -7.76
N THR A 102 -2.30 2.35 -7.50
CA THR A 102 -2.62 3.71 -7.94
C THR A 102 -2.73 4.62 -6.71
N ARG A 103 -1.87 5.64 -6.66
CA ARG A 103 -1.84 6.63 -5.57
C ARG A 103 -2.86 7.74 -5.83
N TYR A 104 -3.61 8.08 -4.81
CA TYR A 104 -4.56 9.20 -4.79
C TYR A 104 -4.18 10.14 -3.65
N PRO A 105 -3.32 11.13 -3.90
CA PRO A 105 -2.69 11.90 -2.85
C PRO A 105 -3.67 12.84 -2.13
N ILE A 106 -3.44 13.04 -0.83
CA ILE A 106 -3.97 14.13 -0.02
C ILE A 106 -2.89 15.21 0.07
N GLU A 107 -3.10 16.34 -0.58
CA GLU A 107 -2.12 17.41 -0.72
C GLU A 107 -2.14 18.37 0.47
N GLY A 108 -3.22 18.41 1.25
CA GLY A 108 -3.40 19.37 2.34
C GLY A 108 -3.78 20.77 1.85
N LYS A 109 -4.30 20.87 0.62
CA LYS A 109 -4.86 22.13 0.06
C LYS A 109 -6.26 22.41 0.59
N GLN A 110 -6.94 21.38 1.08
CA GLN A 110 -8.29 21.46 1.65
C GLN A 110 -8.35 20.66 2.95
N LYS A 111 -9.53 20.65 3.59
CA LYS A 111 -9.79 19.72 4.70
C LYS A 111 -9.62 18.27 4.20
N PRO A 112 -8.94 17.39 4.94
CA PRO A 112 -8.64 16.03 4.47
C PRO A 112 -9.85 15.24 3.97
N MET A 113 -11.00 15.31 4.67
CA MET A 113 -12.22 14.60 4.26
C MET A 113 -12.74 15.03 2.89
N LYS A 114 -12.53 16.29 2.50
CA LYS A 114 -12.92 16.82 1.19
C LYS A 114 -12.01 16.33 0.08
N GLU A 115 -10.71 16.22 0.36
CA GLU A 115 -9.74 15.62 -0.58
C GLU A 115 -9.98 14.12 -0.75
N ILE A 116 -10.25 13.40 0.33
CA ILE A 116 -10.65 11.99 0.31
C ILE A 116 -11.92 11.82 -0.54
N LEU A 117 -12.96 12.63 -0.30
CA LEU A 117 -14.19 12.58 -1.10
C LEU A 117 -13.92 12.85 -2.59
N THR A 118 -13.06 13.81 -2.90
CA THR A 118 -12.66 14.12 -4.28
C THR A 118 -11.99 12.92 -4.94
N ASN A 119 -11.03 12.30 -4.24
CA ASN A 119 -10.33 11.11 -4.73
C ASN A 119 -11.28 9.91 -4.92
N LEU A 120 -12.20 9.67 -3.98
CA LEU A 120 -13.21 8.62 -4.11
C LEU A 120 -14.11 8.83 -5.33
N ARG A 121 -14.52 10.07 -5.61
CA ARG A 121 -15.30 10.40 -6.81
C ARG A 121 -14.51 10.15 -8.09
N VAL A 122 -13.21 10.46 -8.10
CA VAL A 122 -12.33 10.16 -9.23
C VAL A 122 -12.23 8.65 -9.45
N ILE A 123 -12.06 7.85 -8.39
CA ILE A 123 -12.04 6.38 -8.49
C ILE A 123 -13.36 5.88 -9.07
N LEU A 124 -14.49 6.26 -8.47
CA LEU A 124 -15.83 5.85 -8.92
C LEU A 124 -16.08 6.19 -10.40
N ALA A 125 -15.71 7.39 -10.84
CA ALA A 125 -15.88 7.80 -12.23
C ALA A 125 -14.99 7.02 -13.21
N ARG A 126 -13.87 6.47 -12.74
CA ARG A 126 -12.92 5.69 -13.54
C ARG A 126 -13.18 4.19 -13.52
N MET A 127 -13.98 3.66 -12.59
CA MET A 127 -14.27 2.21 -12.49
C MET A 127 -14.65 1.54 -13.82
N PRO A 128 -15.43 2.16 -14.73
CA PRO A 128 -15.75 1.53 -16.02
C PRO A 128 -14.56 1.32 -16.96
N THR A 129 -13.48 2.09 -16.83
CA THR A 129 -12.32 2.06 -17.74
C THR A 129 -11.01 1.66 -17.07
N LEU A 130 -10.89 1.93 -15.77
CA LEU A 130 -9.74 1.60 -14.93
C LEU A 130 -10.25 1.07 -13.58
N PRO A 131 -10.80 -0.16 -13.56
CA PRO A 131 -11.28 -0.76 -12.32
C PRO A 131 -10.11 -1.03 -11.35
N VAL A 132 -10.42 -0.93 -10.07
CA VAL A 132 -9.56 -1.36 -8.96
C VAL A 132 -10.20 -2.52 -8.23
N ASP A 133 -9.39 -3.45 -7.73
CA ASP A 133 -9.85 -4.60 -6.95
C ASP A 133 -9.98 -4.27 -5.46
N SER A 134 -9.20 -3.29 -4.99
CA SER A 134 -9.20 -2.85 -3.61
C SER A 134 -8.92 -1.37 -3.43
N LEU A 135 -9.28 -0.88 -2.24
CA LEU A 135 -8.93 0.46 -1.75
C LEU A 135 -8.45 0.34 -0.30
N VAL A 136 -7.31 0.97 0.01
CA VAL A 136 -6.88 1.26 1.39
C VAL A 136 -7.11 2.73 1.69
N LEU A 137 -7.84 3.00 2.77
CA LEU A 137 -8.02 4.33 3.34
C LEU A 137 -7.56 4.34 4.80
N SER A 138 -6.27 4.62 4.98
CA SER A 138 -5.63 4.71 6.30
C SER A 138 -5.82 6.08 6.96
N TRP A 139 -7.05 6.58 6.94
CA TRP A 139 -7.44 7.87 7.51
C TRP A 139 -8.56 7.72 8.54
N GLU A 140 -8.54 8.59 9.55
CA GLU A 140 -9.50 8.56 10.66
C GLU A 140 -10.44 9.77 10.61
N SER A 141 -11.74 9.51 10.76
CA SER A 141 -12.76 10.52 11.10
C SER A 141 -13.48 10.05 12.36
N SER A 142 -12.88 10.33 13.52
CA SER A 142 -13.32 9.78 14.80
C SER A 142 -14.21 10.69 15.62
N THR A 143 -15.12 10.07 16.37
CA THR A 143 -15.90 10.72 17.43
C THR A 143 -16.11 9.76 18.59
N LEU A 144 -16.68 10.25 19.69
CA LEU A 144 -17.00 9.44 20.87
C LEU A 144 -18.15 8.48 20.56
N ILE A 145 -18.03 7.23 21.03
CA ILE A 145 -19.12 6.24 20.95
C ILE A 145 -20.40 6.77 21.65
N SER A 146 -20.23 7.52 22.74
CA SER A 146 -21.34 8.13 23.49
C SER A 146 -22.12 9.20 22.73
N ALA A 147 -21.63 9.63 21.56
CA ALA A 147 -22.37 10.55 20.70
C ALA A 147 -23.48 9.84 19.89
N PHE A 148 -23.54 8.50 19.94
CA PHE A 148 -24.53 7.70 19.24
C PHE A 148 -25.57 7.08 20.21
N PRO A 149 -26.78 6.78 19.71
CA PRO A 149 -27.78 6.08 20.51
C PRO A 149 -27.30 4.71 20.99
N THR A 150 -27.66 4.38 22.24
CA THR A 150 -27.36 3.09 22.87
C THR A 150 -28.47 2.05 22.59
N PRO A 151 -28.14 0.74 22.55
CA PRO A 151 -26.78 0.18 22.65
C PRO A 151 -25.94 0.40 21.37
N PHE A 152 -24.62 0.47 21.52
CA PHE A 152 -23.68 0.65 20.40
C PHE A 152 -23.38 -0.70 19.75
N GLU A 153 -24.06 -1.01 18.65
CA GLU A 153 -24.03 -2.33 18.01
C GLU A 153 -23.98 -2.21 16.48
N LYS A 154 -23.26 -3.15 15.85
CA LYS A 154 -23.07 -3.16 14.38
C LYS A 154 -24.37 -3.17 13.58
N ARG A 155 -25.41 -3.86 14.07
CA ARG A 155 -26.74 -3.91 13.41
C ARG A 155 -27.43 -2.54 13.29
N TYR A 156 -26.97 -1.53 14.01
CA TYR A 156 -27.50 -0.17 13.97
C TYR A 156 -26.65 0.80 13.13
N SER A 157 -25.70 0.29 12.31
CA SER A 157 -24.80 1.11 11.48
C SER A 157 -25.54 2.20 10.68
N GLU A 158 -26.60 1.85 9.97
CA GLU A 158 -27.38 2.81 9.18
C GLU A 158 -28.00 3.91 10.06
N ARG A 159 -28.43 3.60 11.28
CA ARG A 159 -28.90 4.60 12.23
C ARG A 159 -27.79 5.60 12.58
N TYR A 160 -26.56 5.13 12.79
CA TYR A 160 -25.42 6.01 13.06
C TYR A 160 -25.06 6.86 11.84
N ILE A 161 -25.15 6.31 10.63
CA ILE A 161 -24.99 7.07 9.38
C ILE A 161 -26.05 8.20 9.28
N GLN A 162 -27.30 7.93 9.66
CA GLN A 162 -28.34 8.98 9.68
C GLN A 162 -28.06 10.08 10.73
N VAL A 163 -27.44 9.73 11.87
CA VAL A 163 -26.96 10.73 12.84
C VAL A 163 -25.87 11.61 12.21
N LEU A 164 -24.88 11.03 11.53
CA LEU A 164 -23.84 11.79 10.84
C LEU A 164 -24.41 12.69 9.74
N LYS A 165 -25.39 12.19 8.97
CA LYS A 165 -26.12 12.98 7.98
C LYS A 165 -26.82 14.19 8.61
N ALA A 166 -27.42 14.01 9.80
CA ALA A 166 -28.07 15.09 10.52
C ALA A 166 -27.06 16.14 11.01
N TRP A 167 -25.90 15.71 11.54
CA TRP A 167 -24.82 16.62 11.91
C TRP A 167 -24.28 17.39 10.70
N GLY A 168 -24.15 16.71 9.56
CA GLY A 168 -23.70 17.30 8.29
C GLY A 168 -24.60 18.41 7.72
N LYS A 169 -25.82 18.59 8.24
CA LYS A 169 -26.68 19.73 7.84
C LYS A 169 -26.12 21.08 8.29
N ASN A 170 -25.37 21.09 9.40
CA ASN A 170 -24.86 22.30 10.04
C ASN A 170 -23.33 22.35 10.11
N ASP A 171 -22.64 21.26 9.78
CA ASP A 171 -21.19 21.14 9.84
C ASP A 171 -20.63 20.47 8.58
N GLU A 172 -19.76 21.19 7.87
CA GLU A 172 -19.15 20.73 6.62
C GLU A 172 -18.33 19.44 6.82
N ILE A 173 -17.63 19.27 7.96
CA ILE A 173 -16.80 18.08 8.21
C ILE A 173 -17.67 16.83 8.29
N TRP A 174 -18.82 16.92 8.96
CA TRP A 174 -19.76 15.81 9.05
C TRP A 174 -20.51 15.58 7.74
N SER A 175 -20.75 16.64 6.95
CA SER A 175 -21.27 16.53 5.59
C SER A 175 -20.32 15.76 4.67
N ASP A 176 -19.03 16.10 4.70
CA ASP A 176 -18.00 15.41 3.92
C ASP A 176 -17.83 13.97 4.41
N THR A 177 -17.81 13.74 5.73
CA THR A 177 -17.73 12.40 6.32
C THR A 177 -18.89 11.50 5.87
N TYR A 178 -20.12 12.01 5.91
CA TYR A 178 -21.29 11.28 5.40
C TYR A 178 -21.16 10.95 3.90
N GLN A 179 -20.69 11.90 3.10
CA GLN A 179 -20.49 11.69 1.67
C GLN A 179 -19.37 10.68 1.37
N VAL A 180 -18.29 10.69 2.17
CA VAL A 180 -17.22 9.68 2.09
C VAL A 180 -17.79 8.30 2.38
N ILE A 181 -18.57 8.13 3.46
CA ILE A 181 -19.23 6.85 3.79
C ILE A 181 -20.03 6.33 2.58
N ARG A 182 -20.86 7.18 1.96
CA ARG A 182 -21.65 6.78 0.77
C ARG A 182 -20.79 6.45 -0.44
N ALA A 183 -19.68 7.16 -0.65
CA ALA A 183 -18.76 6.86 -1.74
C ALA A 183 -18.02 5.53 -1.52
N LEU A 184 -17.67 5.19 -0.28
CA LEU A 184 -17.10 3.88 0.06
C LEU A 184 -18.10 2.75 -0.19
N GLU A 185 -19.36 2.93 0.22
CA GLU A 185 -20.45 1.97 -0.07
C GLU A 185 -20.65 1.77 -1.58
N ALA A 186 -20.60 2.85 -2.37
CA ALA A 186 -20.71 2.75 -3.83
C ALA A 186 -19.54 1.99 -4.49
N LEU A 187 -18.35 2.00 -3.88
CA LEU A 187 -17.22 1.17 -4.33
C LEU A 187 -17.42 -0.29 -3.96
N THR A 188 -17.88 -0.57 -2.73
CA THR A 188 -18.12 -1.96 -2.28
C THR A 188 -19.25 -2.63 -3.08
N GLU A 189 -20.27 -1.88 -3.47
CA GLU A 189 -21.34 -2.34 -4.37
C GLU A 189 -20.84 -2.72 -5.77
N GLN A 190 -19.72 -2.13 -6.22
CA GLN A 190 -19.04 -2.48 -7.47
C GLN A 190 -18.03 -3.64 -7.31
N GLY A 191 -17.97 -4.27 -6.14
CA GLY A 191 -17.09 -5.40 -5.85
C GLY A 191 -15.68 -5.00 -5.39
N VAL A 192 -15.40 -3.72 -5.16
CA VAL A 192 -14.12 -3.26 -4.63
C VAL A 192 -14.00 -3.67 -3.15
N LYS A 193 -12.91 -4.36 -2.78
CA LYS A 193 -12.59 -4.64 -1.38
C LYS A 193 -12.02 -3.39 -0.71
N VAL A 194 -12.80 -2.76 0.17
CA VAL A 194 -12.39 -1.52 0.86
C VAL A 194 -11.91 -1.82 2.27
N PHE A 195 -10.72 -1.34 2.61
CA PHE A 195 -10.09 -1.48 3.93
C PHE A 195 -9.92 -0.09 4.56
N THR A 196 -10.42 0.08 5.77
CA THR A 196 -10.19 1.27 6.58
C THR A 196 -9.71 0.89 7.98
N ILE A 197 -9.28 1.90 8.74
CA ILE A 197 -8.64 1.72 10.04
C ILE A 197 -9.68 1.83 11.15
N ALA A 198 -9.49 1.11 12.26
CA ALA A 198 -10.36 1.24 13.43
C ALA A 198 -10.29 2.63 14.08
N GLY A 199 -9.13 3.29 13.98
CA GLY A 199 -8.83 4.57 14.60
C GLY A 199 -7.78 4.46 15.69
N ASN A 200 -7.11 5.58 15.96
CA ASN A 200 -5.99 5.72 16.87
C ASN A 200 -6.35 6.66 18.05
N SER A 201 -7.65 6.90 18.29
CA SER A 201 -8.16 7.82 19.30
C SER A 201 -8.63 7.14 20.60
N GLY A 202 -8.27 5.86 20.80
CA GLY A 202 -8.53 5.10 22.01
C GLY A 202 -9.83 4.29 22.01
N ALA A 203 -10.07 3.56 23.11
CA ALA A 203 -11.16 2.58 23.21
C ALA A 203 -12.59 3.17 23.25
N ARG A 204 -12.73 4.47 23.52
CA ARG A 204 -14.03 5.15 23.63
C ARG A 204 -14.47 5.86 22.34
N THR A 205 -13.66 5.78 21.29
CA THR A 205 -13.93 6.40 20.00
C THR A 205 -14.35 5.36 18.98
N VAL A 206 -14.87 5.84 17.86
CA VAL A 206 -15.10 5.06 16.66
C VAL A 206 -14.68 5.89 15.45
N ASN A 207 -13.90 5.29 14.55
CA ASN A 207 -13.74 5.85 13.22
C ASN A 207 -15.08 5.71 12.49
N THR A 208 -15.75 6.82 12.22
CA THR A 208 -17.10 6.84 11.65
C THR A 208 -17.18 6.22 10.25
N LEU A 209 -16.06 6.15 9.53
CA LEU A 209 -15.96 5.47 8.24
C LEU A 209 -16.26 3.96 8.34
N SER A 210 -16.05 3.37 9.53
CA SER A 210 -16.35 1.96 9.83
C SER A 210 -17.84 1.63 9.78
N PHE A 211 -18.72 2.63 9.71
CA PHE A 211 -20.16 2.40 9.54
C PHE A 211 -20.54 2.02 8.12
N ALA A 212 -19.70 2.34 7.13
CA ALA A 212 -19.96 2.09 5.72
C ALA A 212 -20.16 0.60 5.44
N LYS A 213 -21.26 0.25 4.78
CA LYS A 213 -21.55 -1.13 4.40
C LYS A 213 -20.48 -1.70 3.45
N GLY A 214 -20.04 -2.92 3.75
CA GLY A 214 -19.07 -3.66 2.93
C GLY A 214 -17.61 -3.22 3.13
N VAL A 215 -17.36 -2.17 3.91
CA VAL A 215 -16.00 -1.79 4.30
C VAL A 215 -15.50 -2.74 5.39
N THR A 216 -14.25 -3.18 5.25
CA THR A 216 -13.53 -3.94 6.28
C THR A 216 -12.76 -2.98 7.16
N THR A 217 -13.12 -2.93 8.44
CA THR A 217 -12.44 -2.11 9.45
C THR A 217 -11.38 -2.92 10.17
N VAL A 218 -10.15 -2.41 10.17
CA VAL A 218 -8.98 -3.15 10.63
C VAL A 218 -8.45 -2.56 11.94
N GLY A 219 -8.43 -3.39 12.97
CA GLY A 219 -7.82 -3.10 14.27
C GLY A 219 -6.39 -3.64 14.37
N ALA A 220 -5.78 -3.43 15.54
CA ALA A 220 -4.43 -3.92 15.83
C ALA A 220 -4.44 -5.27 16.56
N LYS A 221 -3.56 -6.18 16.13
CA LYS A 221 -3.36 -7.49 16.77
C LYS A 221 -2.58 -7.38 18.09
N GLU A 222 -1.75 -6.36 18.23
CA GLU A 222 -0.89 -6.13 19.38
C GLU A 222 -1.69 -5.69 20.63
N PRO A 223 -1.71 -6.48 21.71
CA PRO A 223 -2.51 -6.17 22.90
C PRO A 223 -2.04 -4.90 23.62
N GLU A 224 -0.75 -4.58 23.56
CA GLU A 224 -0.19 -3.37 24.14
C GLU A 224 -0.70 -2.09 23.45
N LEU A 225 -1.26 -2.17 22.24
CA LEU A 225 -1.79 -1.00 21.55
C LEU A 225 -3.25 -0.68 21.93
N SER A 226 -3.91 -1.54 22.71
CA SER A 226 -5.34 -1.43 23.06
C SER A 226 -5.75 -0.14 23.77
N TYR A 227 -4.83 0.57 24.42
CA TYR A 227 -5.13 1.84 25.09
C TYR A 227 -5.24 3.02 24.09
N PHE A 228 -4.61 2.89 22.93
CA PHE A 228 -4.47 3.94 21.91
C PHE A 228 -5.27 3.61 20.64
N ILE A 229 -5.31 2.34 20.23
CA ILE A 229 -6.06 1.91 19.06
C ILE A 229 -7.49 1.57 19.47
N THR A 230 -8.44 2.09 18.70
CA THR A 230 -9.85 1.82 18.88
C THR A 230 -10.13 0.33 18.71
N ASN A 231 -10.85 -0.24 19.69
CA ASN A 231 -11.33 -1.62 19.65
C ASN A 231 -12.80 -1.65 20.08
N ASN A 232 -13.70 -1.75 19.11
CA ASN A 232 -15.14 -1.77 19.34
C ASN A 232 -15.84 -2.72 18.34
N VAL A 233 -17.17 -2.81 18.41
CA VAL A 233 -18.00 -3.74 17.62
C VAL A 233 -17.92 -3.57 16.10
N PHE A 234 -17.30 -2.49 15.61
CA PHE A 234 -17.10 -2.24 14.19
C PHE A 234 -15.77 -2.76 13.65
N VAL A 235 -14.85 -3.23 14.50
CA VAL A 235 -13.63 -3.89 14.02
C VAL A 235 -13.96 -5.27 13.46
N ASP A 236 -13.58 -5.53 12.22
CA ASP A 236 -13.87 -6.78 11.51
C ASP A 236 -12.72 -7.78 11.64
N VAL A 237 -11.49 -7.28 11.51
CA VAL A 237 -10.25 -8.08 11.55
C VAL A 237 -9.17 -7.34 12.31
N TYR A 238 -8.17 -8.09 12.80
CA TYR A 238 -7.05 -7.55 13.55
C TYR A 238 -5.75 -7.98 12.88
N GLU A 239 -4.88 -7.02 12.57
CA GLU A 239 -3.61 -7.28 11.89
C GLU A 239 -2.45 -6.57 12.58
N GLN A 240 -1.22 -6.93 12.21
CA GLN A 240 -0.01 -6.29 12.72
C GLN A 240 -0.07 -4.78 12.45
N ALA A 241 -0.04 -4.00 13.52
CA ALA A 241 -0.11 -2.54 13.51
C ALA A 241 1.20 -1.89 13.96
N ALA A 242 2.16 -2.66 14.48
CA ALA A 242 3.49 -2.18 14.88
C ALA A 242 4.59 -2.82 14.03
N TYR A 243 5.47 -1.99 13.49
CA TYR A 243 6.58 -2.43 12.64
C TYR A 243 7.90 -1.87 13.16
N GLU A 244 8.83 -2.77 13.47
CA GLU A 244 10.23 -2.42 13.72
C GLU A 244 10.94 -2.27 12.37
N ILE A 245 11.64 -1.16 12.16
CA ILE A 245 12.44 -0.97 10.96
C ILE A 245 13.82 -1.56 11.21
N LYS A 246 14.16 -2.62 10.46
CA LYS A 246 15.34 -3.45 10.68
C LYS A 246 16.36 -3.23 9.58
N ARG A 247 17.62 -3.11 9.97
CA ARG A 247 18.72 -3.00 9.02
C ARG A 247 18.90 -4.31 8.27
N ILE A 248 19.10 -4.23 6.96
CA ILE A 248 19.51 -5.36 6.13
C ILE A 248 20.98 -5.18 5.78
N ASP A 249 21.75 -6.25 5.98
CA ASP A 249 23.14 -6.34 5.56
C ASP A 249 23.25 -7.40 4.45
N ASN A 250 24.15 -7.20 3.48
CA ASN A 250 24.48 -8.19 2.46
C ASN A 250 25.31 -9.36 3.03
N GLN A 251 25.64 -10.33 2.19
CA GLN A 251 26.39 -11.54 2.58
C GLN A 251 27.79 -11.26 3.18
N ILE A 252 28.39 -10.11 2.88
CA ILE A 252 29.69 -9.69 3.42
C ILE A 252 29.55 -8.74 4.63
N GLY A 253 28.33 -8.58 5.16
CA GLY A 253 28.04 -7.78 6.35
C GLY A 253 27.98 -6.27 6.12
N GLN A 254 27.88 -5.81 4.87
CA GLN A 254 27.69 -4.39 4.57
C GLN A 254 26.20 -4.05 4.53
N THR A 255 25.83 -2.94 5.18
CA THR A 255 24.46 -2.44 5.17
C THR A 255 24.03 -2.05 3.76
N VAL A 256 22.89 -2.58 3.32
CA VAL A 256 22.26 -2.23 2.03
C VAL A 256 21.10 -1.25 2.22
N GLY A 257 20.32 -1.43 3.28
CA GLY A 257 19.16 -0.61 3.55
C GLY A 257 18.40 -1.09 4.79
N TYR A 258 17.08 -0.87 4.80
CA TYR A 258 16.19 -1.29 5.88
C TYR A 258 14.93 -1.96 5.34
N ASP A 259 14.46 -2.94 6.10
CA ASP A 259 13.20 -3.67 5.97
C ASP A 259 12.20 -3.11 6.98
N ILE A 260 11.01 -2.73 6.53
CA ILE A 260 9.90 -2.29 7.36
C ILE A 260 8.89 -3.42 7.54
N ASN A 261 8.55 -4.14 6.47
CA ASN A 261 7.41 -5.05 6.44
C ASN A 261 7.75 -6.50 6.90
N ASN A 262 9.01 -6.78 7.21
CA ASN A 262 9.59 -8.07 7.60
C ASN A 262 9.58 -9.15 6.50
N ASP A 263 9.61 -8.78 5.22
CA ASP A 263 9.76 -9.72 4.11
C ASP A 263 11.23 -10.01 3.75
N GLY A 264 12.18 -9.40 4.46
CA GLY A 264 13.61 -9.57 4.23
C GLY A 264 14.13 -8.78 3.03
N CYS A 265 13.29 -7.94 2.40
CA CYS A 265 13.65 -7.12 1.26
C CYS A 265 13.93 -5.68 1.67
N GLU A 266 14.72 -4.99 0.84
CA GLU A 266 15.04 -3.59 1.04
C GLU A 266 13.84 -2.70 0.71
N ASP A 267 13.28 -2.06 1.74
CA ASP A 267 12.20 -1.06 1.63
C ASP A 267 12.75 0.37 1.60
N ILE A 268 13.78 0.63 2.39
CA ILE A 268 14.50 1.91 2.43
C ILE A 268 15.95 1.69 2.01
N PRO A 269 16.33 2.02 0.76
CA PRO A 269 17.71 1.89 0.31
C PRO A 269 18.61 2.92 0.98
N LEU A 270 19.88 2.54 1.22
CA LEU A 270 20.88 3.39 1.87
C LEU A 270 21.06 4.75 1.18
N ALA A 271 20.87 4.82 -0.14
CA ALA A 271 20.98 6.05 -0.92
C ALA A 271 19.92 7.12 -0.56
N LEU A 272 18.83 6.72 0.09
CA LEU A 272 17.74 7.63 0.50
C LEU A 272 17.82 8.06 1.97
N ILE A 273 18.78 7.53 2.74
CA ILE A 273 19.02 7.91 4.14
C ILE A 273 19.73 9.26 4.21
N SER A 274 19.20 10.17 5.04
CA SER A 274 19.61 11.57 5.17
C SER A 274 21.13 11.77 5.36
N ARG A 275 21.81 10.92 6.14
CA ARG A 275 23.29 10.88 6.22
C ARG A 275 23.87 9.51 5.92
N THR A 276 24.27 9.33 4.67
CA THR A 276 25.13 8.21 4.22
C THR A 276 26.56 8.20 4.81
N LYS A 277 26.93 9.18 5.66
CA LYS A 277 28.31 9.33 6.20
C LYS A 277 28.53 8.75 7.59
N GLN A 278 27.50 8.22 8.27
CA GLN A 278 27.73 7.46 9.51
C GLN A 278 28.38 6.11 9.18
N THR A 279 29.43 5.75 9.90
CA THR A 279 30.12 4.45 9.74
C THR A 279 29.34 3.28 10.34
N THR A 280 28.33 3.54 11.18
CA THR A 280 27.50 2.50 11.81
C THR A 280 26.05 2.95 11.94
N LEU A 281 25.21 2.47 11.03
CA LEU A 281 23.76 2.62 11.09
C LEU A 281 23.16 1.63 12.12
N PRO A 282 22.10 2.02 12.86
CA PRO A 282 21.53 1.16 13.89
C PRO A 282 20.92 -0.12 13.30
N ALA A 283 21.10 -1.27 13.98
CA ALA A 283 20.49 -2.52 13.52
C ALA A 283 18.94 -2.48 13.56
N LYS A 284 18.37 -1.65 14.46
CA LYS A 284 16.94 -1.41 14.60
C LYS A 284 16.67 0.07 14.88
N VAL A 285 15.71 0.64 14.16
CA VAL A 285 15.21 2.00 14.41
C VAL A 285 14.24 1.96 15.59
N TRP A 286 14.35 2.93 16.50
CA TRP A 286 13.47 3.07 17.65
C TRP A 286 12.97 4.53 17.74
N PRO A 287 11.67 4.76 18.02
CA PRO A 287 10.62 3.76 18.28
C PRO A 287 10.11 3.06 17.00
N PRO A 288 9.45 1.89 17.13
CA PRO A 288 8.73 1.30 16.01
C PRO A 288 7.61 2.23 15.54
N ILE A 289 7.30 2.16 14.24
CA ILE A 289 6.08 2.80 13.73
C ILE A 289 4.88 1.98 14.20
N LYS A 290 3.82 2.65 14.65
CA LYS A 290 2.63 1.98 15.18
C LYS A 290 1.35 2.73 14.89
N GLY A 291 0.27 2.00 14.64
CA GLY A 291 -1.06 2.55 14.41
C GLY A 291 -1.92 1.63 13.55
N SER A 292 -3.25 1.71 13.71
CA SER A 292 -4.19 0.93 12.90
C SER A 292 -4.04 1.21 11.39
N SER A 293 -3.51 2.38 11.03
CA SER A 293 -3.04 2.75 9.69
C SER A 293 -2.10 1.76 9.02
N PHE A 294 -1.29 1.03 9.79
CA PHE A 294 -0.34 0.04 9.29
C PHE A 294 -0.92 -1.38 9.30
N ALA A 295 -2.06 -1.60 9.97
CA ALA A 295 -2.78 -2.88 9.95
C ALA A 295 -3.64 -3.02 8.70
N ALA A 296 -4.33 -1.95 8.28
CA ALA A 296 -5.19 -1.95 7.09
C ALA A 296 -4.50 -2.39 5.78
N PRO A 297 -3.29 -1.90 5.41
CA PRO A 297 -2.59 -2.38 4.22
C PRO A 297 -2.21 -3.86 4.29
N LEU A 298 -1.84 -4.38 5.47
CA LEU A 298 -1.53 -5.80 5.64
C LEU A 298 -2.79 -6.66 5.48
N ALA A 299 -3.91 -6.25 6.07
CA ALA A 299 -5.20 -6.93 5.90
C ALA A 299 -5.60 -7.01 4.41
N MET A 300 -5.43 -5.91 3.67
CA MET A 300 -5.67 -5.90 2.23
C MET A 300 -4.76 -6.89 1.50
N LYS A 301 -3.45 -6.85 1.76
CA LYS A 301 -2.46 -7.75 1.14
C LYS A 301 -2.86 -9.22 1.36
N LYS A 302 -3.18 -9.60 2.60
CA LYS A 302 -3.64 -10.96 2.93
C LYS A 302 -4.94 -11.32 2.23
N ALA A 303 -5.92 -10.43 2.20
CA ALA A 303 -7.24 -10.66 1.60
C ALA A 303 -7.22 -10.73 0.06
N LEU A 304 -6.25 -10.10 -0.61
CA LEU A 304 -6.07 -10.19 -2.05
C LEU A 304 -5.31 -11.47 -2.42
N LEU A 305 -4.23 -11.76 -1.71
CA LEU A 305 -3.30 -12.83 -2.04
C LEU A 305 -3.65 -14.18 -1.37
N ASN A 306 -4.71 -14.21 -0.56
CA ASN A 306 -5.11 -15.34 0.28
C ASN A 306 -3.97 -15.87 1.16
N LEU A 307 -3.13 -14.97 1.69
CA LEU A 307 -2.00 -15.35 2.54
C LEU A 307 -2.51 -15.79 3.91
N GLN A 308 -1.87 -16.82 4.45
CA GLN A 308 -1.94 -17.16 5.87
C GLN A 308 -0.73 -16.55 6.60
N ASP A 309 -0.80 -16.45 7.94
CA ASP A 309 0.17 -15.76 8.80
C ASP A 309 1.65 -16.20 8.66
N ASN A 310 1.96 -17.28 7.94
CA ASN A 310 3.30 -17.89 7.87
C ASN A 310 3.84 -18.09 6.43
N GLN A 311 3.33 -17.39 5.42
CA GLN A 311 3.89 -17.51 4.07
C GLN A 311 5.11 -16.59 3.90
N GLU A 312 6.29 -17.20 3.72
CA GLU A 312 7.51 -16.48 3.36
C GLU A 312 7.35 -15.83 1.98
N ILE A 313 7.63 -14.53 1.92
CA ILE A 313 7.69 -13.79 0.67
C ILE A 313 9.15 -13.81 0.23
N VAL A 314 9.42 -14.37 -0.94
CA VAL A 314 10.76 -14.35 -1.54
C VAL A 314 10.94 -12.99 -2.21
N CYS A 315 12.02 -12.28 -1.87
CA CYS A 315 12.36 -11.04 -2.53
C CYS A 315 12.50 -11.26 -4.04
N PRO A 316 11.85 -10.45 -4.88
CA PRO A 316 12.19 -10.45 -6.29
C PRO A 316 13.67 -10.12 -6.39
N THR A 317 14.47 -11.06 -6.90
CA THR A 317 15.87 -10.79 -7.25
C THR A 317 15.86 -9.68 -8.28
N LEU A 318 16.40 -8.52 -7.92
CA LEU A 318 16.66 -7.40 -8.84
C LEU A 318 17.66 -7.82 -9.92
#